data_AF-A0A416EVE9-F1
#
_entry.id   AF-A0A416EVE9-F1
#
_cell.length_a   1.000
_cell.length_b   1.000
_cell.length_c   1.000
_cell.angle_alpha   90.00
_cell.angle_beta   90.00
_cell.angle_gamma   90.00
#
_symmetry.space_group_name_H-M   'P 1'
#
loop_
_entity.id
_entity.type
_entity.pdbx_description
1 polymer ?
#
loop_
_entity_poly.entity_id
_entity_poly.type
_entity_poly.pdbx_seq_one_letter_code
_entity_poly.pdbx_strand_id
1 'polypeptide(L)' 'MLFRQIEYFQAIIETGNFYQAAEKCNVSQSAISQQIKKLEQELGVKLLDRHNRTFSLTPAGE' A
#
# COMPACT_ATOMS: atom_id res chain seq x y z
N MET A 1 10.95 -10.95 1.35
CA MET A 1 10.38 -10.43 2.61
C MET A 1 8.97 -9.92 2.34
N LEU A 2 8.05 -10.81 1.97
CA LEU A 2 6.66 -10.46 1.60
C LEU A 2 5.88 -9.86 2.79
N PHE A 3 6.23 -10.26 4.02
CA PHE A 3 5.48 -9.96 5.24
C PHE A 3 5.31 -8.46 5.51
N ARG A 4 6.41 -7.69 5.42
CA ARG A 4 6.39 -6.24 5.72
C ARG A 4 5.61 -5.42 4.69
N GLN A 5 5.54 -5.90 3.45
CA GLN A 5 4.74 -5.26 2.42
C GLN A 5 3.25 -5.48 2.65
N ILE A 6 2.87 -6.67 3.12
CA ILE A 6 1.48 -6.99 3.51
C ILE A 6 1.07 -6.14 4.72
N GLU A 7 1.94 -5.96 5.72
CA GLU A 7 1.67 -5.07 6.86
C GLU A 7 1.42 -3.62 6.41
N TYR A 8 2.22 -3.12 5.45
CA TYR A 8 2.01 -1.77 4.90
C TYR A 8 0.73 -1.68 4.06
N PHE A 9 0.38 -2.73 3.32
CA PHE A 9 -0.86 -2.79 2.57
C PHE A 9 -2.08 -2.75 3.50
N GLN A 10 -2.06 -3.57 4.56
CA GLN A 10 -3.09 -3.55 5.59
C GLN A 10 -3.20 -2.18 6.26
N ALA A 11 -2.07 -1.55 6.62
CA ALA A 11 -2.07 -0.21 7.20
C ALA A 11 -2.71 0.84 6.28
N ILE A 12 -2.51 0.75 4.95
CA ILE A 12 -3.15 1.64 3.98
C ILE A 12 -4.67 1.45 3.96
N ILE A 13 -5.15 0.20 3.99
CA ILE A 13 -6.59 -0.10 4.02
C ILE A 13 -7.21 0.46 5.31
N GLU A 14 -6.56 0.23 6.45
CA GLU A 14 -7.06 0.68 7.75
C GLU A 14 -7.11 2.21 7.88
N THR A 15 -6.15 2.94 7.29
CA THR A 15 -6.11 4.40 7.37
C THR A 15 -6.81 5.12 6.21
N GLY A 16 -7.07 4.43 5.10
CA GLY A 16 -7.68 5.01 3.90
C GLY A 16 -6.81 6.03 3.15
N ASN A 17 -5.55 6.25 3.56
CA ASN A 17 -4.59 7.05 2.79
C ASN A 17 -3.13 6.71 3.15
N PHE A 18 -2.25 6.94 2.16
CA PHE A 18 -0.82 6.63 2.27
C PHE A 18 -0.07 7.47 3.32
N TYR A 19 -0.52 8.70 3.60
CA TYR A 19 0.15 9.57 4.56
C TYR A 19 -0.01 9.04 5.99
N GLN A 20 -1.24 8.77 6.41
CA GLN A 20 -1.52 8.22 7.73
C GLN A 20 -0.96 6.81 7.92
N ALA A 21 -0.94 5.98 6.85
CA ALA A 21 -0.29 4.67 6.91
C ALA A 21 1.22 4.82 7.17
N ALA A 22 1.86 5.82 6.56
CA ALA A 22 3.28 6.10 6.74
C ALA A 22 3.60 6.56 8.16
N GLU A 23 2.77 7.45 8.72
CA GLU A 23 2.89 7.84 10.12
C GLU A 23 2.69 6.65 11.07
N LYS A 24 1.66 5.83 10.86
CA LYS A 24 1.37 4.64 11.67
C LYS A 24 2.53 3.64 11.66
N CYS A 25 3.14 3.45 10.48
CA CYS A 25 4.25 2.52 10.31
C CYS A 25 5.64 3.14 10.58
N ASN A 26 5.72 4.40 11.03
CA ASN A 26 6.96 5.14 11.30
C ASN A 26 7.94 5.13 10.11
N VAL A 27 7.43 5.40 8.91
CA VAL A 27 8.21 5.43 7.66
C VAL A 27 7.77 6.60 6.79
N SER A 28 8.52 6.90 5.73
CA SER A 28 8.09 7.90 4.76
C SER A 28 6.97 7.38 3.86
N GLN A 29 6.12 8.29 3.39
CA GLN A 29 5.08 7.98 2.41
C GLN A 29 5.66 7.41 1.09
N SER A 30 6.84 7.87 0.68
CA SER A 30 7.56 7.33 -0.47
C SER A 30 8.00 5.88 -0.24
N ALA A 31 8.44 5.52 0.96
CA ALA A 31 8.84 4.15 1.30
C ALA A 31 7.66 3.18 1.22
N ILE A 32 6.52 3.51 1.84
CA ILE A 32 5.31 2.68 1.72
C ILE A 32 4.89 2.54 0.26
N SER A 33 4.82 3.64 -0.49
CA SER A 33 4.43 3.63 -1.91
C SER A 33 5.28 2.68 -2.76
N GLN A 34 6.60 2.68 -2.53
CA GLN A 34 7.54 1.78 -3.19
C GLN A 34 7.36 0.32 -2.76
N GLN A 35 7.09 0.06 -1.48
CA GLN A 35 6.87 -1.30 -0.97
C GLN A 35 5.60 -1.92 -1.51
N ILE A 36 4.51 -1.15 -1.64
CA ILE A 36 3.30 -1.61 -2.31
C ILE A 36 3.54 -1.89 -3.79
N LYS A 37 4.25 -0.98 -4.48
CA LYS A 37 4.58 -1.21 -5.89
C LYS A 37 5.38 -2.49 -6.08
N LYS A 38 6.32 -2.77 -5.16
CA LYS A 38 7.11 -4.00 -5.18
C LYS A 38 6.25 -5.23 -4.90
N LEU A 39 5.31 -5.16 -3.96
CA LEU A 39 4.34 -6.23 -3.71
C LEU A 39 3.49 -6.53 -4.94
N GLU A 40 2.93 -5.50 -5.57
CA GLU A 40 2.16 -5.64 -6.81
C GLU A 40 2.99 -6.26 -7.95
N GLN A 41 4.28 -5.91 -8.05
CA GLN A 41 5.20 -6.53 -9.00
C GLN A 41 5.51 -7.99 -8.69
N GLU A 42 5.72 -8.34 -7.42
CA GLU A 42 5.99 -9.71 -6.98
C GLU A 42 4.76 -10.62 -7.17
N LEU A 43 3.55 -10.07 -6.99
CA LEU A 43 2.29 -10.79 -7.21
C LEU A 43 1.84 -10.78 -8.68
N GLY A 44 2.40 -9.89 -9.51
CA GLY A 44 1.99 -9.72 -10.91
C GLY A 44 0.60 -9.11 -11.09
N VAL A 45 0.03 -8.52 -10.04
CA VAL A 45 -1.32 -7.91 -10.03
C VAL A 45 -1.29 -6.57 -9.31
N LYS A 46 -2.17 -5.65 -9.70
CA LYS A 46 -2.40 -4.42 -8.95
C LYS A 46 -3.35 -4.71 -7.79
N LEU A 47 -3.02 -4.21 -6.61
CA LEU A 47 -3.87 -4.29 -5.41
C LEU A 47 -4.62 -2.97 -5.20
N LEU A 48 -4.03 -1.84 -5.65
CA LEU A 48 -4.59 -0.50 -5.49
C LEU A 48 -4.67 0.23 -6.84
N ASP A 49 -5.82 0.85 -7.10
CA ASP A 49 -5.96 1.88 -8.13
C ASP A 49 -5.73 3.26 -7.50
N ARG A 50 -4.62 3.89 -7.88
CA ARG A 50 -4.17 5.16 -7.28
C ARG A 50 -4.76 6.34 -8.05
N HIS A 51 -5.44 7.24 -7.34
CA HIS A 51 -6.04 8.45 -7.90
C HIS A 51 -5.50 9.68 -7.16
N ASN A 52 -4.50 10.37 -7.70
CA ASN A 52 -3.87 11.55 -7.07
C ASN A 52 -3.63 11.39 -5.55
N ARG A 53 -4.56 11.90 -4.71
CA ARG A 53 -4.49 11.89 -3.24
C ARG A 53 -5.22 10.71 -2.57
N THR A 54 -5.97 9.92 -3.32
CA THR A 54 -6.79 8.81 -2.84
C THR A 54 -6.44 7.51 -3.57
N PHE A 55 -7.02 6.40 -3.13
CA PHE A 55 -6.95 5.13 -3.81
C PHE A 55 -8.28 4.39 -3.72
N SER A 56 -8.44 3.40 -4.58
CA SER A 56 -9.48 2.38 -4.51
C SER A 56 -8.83 1.00 -4.49
N LEU A 57 -9.48 0.02 -3.87
CA LEU A 57 -9.03 -1.37 -3.94
C LEU A 57 -9.39 -1.94 -5.32
N THR A 58 -8.49 -2.75 -5.87
CA THR A 58 -8.84 -3.63 -7.01
C THR A 58 -9.50 -4.90 -6.47
N PRO A 59 -10.12 -5.74 -7.32
CA PRO A 59 -10.61 -7.05 -6.88
C PRO A 59 -9.54 -7.98 -6.27
N ALA A 60 -8.26 -7.76 -6.59
CA ALA A 60 -7.15 -8.51 -6.00
C ALA A 60 -6.72 -7.96 -4.63
N GLY A 61 -7.16 -6.75 -4.28
CA GLY A 61 -6.88 -6.09 -3.02
C GLY A 61 -8.02 -6.13 -1.99
N GLU A 62 -9.20 -6.63 -2.36
CA GLU A 62 -10.33 -6.89 -1.44
C GLU A 62 -10.16 -8.18 -0.60
#